data_AF-A0A2V8GKC3-F1
#
_entry.id   AF-A0A2V8GKC3-F1
#
_cell.length_a   1.000
_cell.length_b   1.000
_cell.length_c   1.000
_cell.angle_alpha   90.00
_cell.angle_beta   90.00
_cell.angle_gamma   90.00
#
_symmetry.space_group_name_H-M   'P 1'
#
loop_
_entity.id
_entity.type
_entity.pdbx_description
1 polymer ?
#
loop_
_entity_poly.entity_id
_entity_poly.type
_entity_poly.pdbx_seq_one_letter_code
_entity_poly.pdbx_strand_id
1 'polypeptide(L)'
;MARGAAEGTAPSTAARSRHVAPMTPVVLVRGGHEYIVNSAALAKWSITKATPPPAGGRITRYADGELNGELVDAAKSLVTLPAGKPRTLERRAVFTALGDL
;
A
#
# COMPACT_ATOMS: atom_id res chain seq x y z
N MET A 1 5.85 -60.70 -13.32
CA MET A 1 6.43 -60.67 -11.96
C MET A 1 7.08 -59.30 -11.73
N ALA A 2 6.87 -58.73 -10.53
CA ALA A 2 7.51 -57.55 -9.89
C ALA A 2 7.54 -56.22 -10.68
N ARG A 3 6.67 -55.23 -10.39
CA ARG A 3 6.67 -54.24 -9.28
C ARG A 3 7.92 -53.34 -9.23
N GLY A 4 7.73 -52.08 -9.64
CA GLY A 4 8.55 -50.93 -9.30
C GLY A 4 7.66 -49.69 -9.18
N ALA A 5 7.28 -49.36 -7.95
CA ALA A 5 6.56 -48.13 -7.63
C ALA A 5 7.53 -46.95 -7.70
N ALA A 6 7.20 -45.94 -8.48
CA ALA A 6 7.77 -44.61 -8.34
C ALA A 6 6.59 -43.64 -8.23
N GLU A 7 6.09 -43.59 -7.00
CA GLU A 7 5.44 -42.46 -6.34
C GLU A 7 5.56 -41.17 -7.15
N GLY A 8 4.48 -40.83 -7.87
CA GLY A 8 4.32 -39.53 -8.49
C GLY A 8 4.35 -38.50 -7.39
N THR A 9 5.51 -37.86 -7.20
CA THR A 9 5.66 -36.69 -6.35
C THR A 9 4.69 -35.65 -6.90
N ALA A 10 3.56 -35.47 -6.19
CA ALA A 10 2.69 -34.33 -6.37
C ALA A 10 3.58 -33.07 -6.43
N PRO A 11 3.37 -32.13 -7.37
CA PRO A 11 4.11 -30.88 -7.33
C PRO A 11 3.91 -30.27 -5.94
N SER A 12 5.00 -30.26 -5.18
CA SER A 12 5.10 -29.74 -3.84
C SER A 12 4.49 -28.35 -3.82
N THR A 13 3.51 -28.17 -2.93
CA THR A 13 2.87 -26.91 -2.51
C THR A 13 3.88 -25.86 -1.97
N ALA A 14 5.17 -26.00 -2.25
CA ALA A 14 6.28 -25.17 -1.77
C ALA A 14 6.89 -24.25 -2.83
N ALA A 15 6.25 -24.04 -3.98
CA ALA A 15 6.53 -22.88 -4.84
C ALA A 15 5.67 -21.65 -4.47
N ARG A 16 5.18 -21.61 -3.23
CA ARG A 16 4.51 -20.44 -2.65
C ARG A 16 5.59 -19.51 -2.08
N SER A 17 5.53 -18.24 -2.45
CA SER A 17 6.28 -17.15 -1.81
C SER A 17 7.77 -17.06 -2.15
N ARG A 18 8.08 -16.68 -3.39
CA ARG A 18 9.20 -15.77 -3.65
C ARG A 18 8.82 -14.91 -4.84
N HIS A 19 8.84 -13.58 -4.66
CA HIS A 19 8.37 -12.55 -5.59
C HIS A 19 6.90 -12.12 -5.39
N VAL A 20 6.59 -11.49 -4.26
CA VAL A 20 5.55 -10.45 -4.29
C VAL A 20 6.06 -9.41 -5.28
N ALA A 21 5.39 -9.30 -6.42
CA ALA A 21 6.00 -8.86 -7.66
C ALA A 21 6.71 -7.49 -7.52
N PRO A 22 7.90 -7.30 -8.13
CA PRO A 22 8.55 -6.00 -8.22
C PRO A 22 7.69 -4.95 -8.95
N MET A 23 6.58 -5.38 -9.57
CA MET A 23 5.64 -4.56 -10.32
C MET A 23 4.26 -4.44 -9.66
N THR A 24 4.06 -4.92 -8.43
CA THR A 24 2.77 -4.77 -7.73
C THR A 24 2.69 -3.40 -7.06
N PRO A 25 1.75 -2.53 -7.45
CA PRO A 25 1.50 -1.26 -6.78
C PRO A 25 0.99 -1.49 -5.35
N VAL A 26 1.67 -0.90 -4.37
CA VAL A 26 1.30 -0.97 -2.95
C VAL A 26 0.96 0.41 -2.44
N VAL A 27 -0.14 0.51 -1.69
CA VAL A 27 -0.57 1.73 -0.98
C VAL A 27 -0.92 1.36 0.46
N LEU A 28 -0.25 1.98 1.41
CA LEU A 28 -0.54 1.89 2.84
C LEU A 28 -1.22 3.18 3.29
N VAL A 29 -2.38 3.07 3.94
CA VAL A 29 -3.13 4.22 4.47
C VAL A 29 -2.84 4.41 5.95
N ARG A 30 -2.33 5.58 6.34
CA ARG A 30 -1.98 5.94 7.71
C ARG A 30 -2.78 7.14 8.20
N GLY A 31 -3.45 6.98 9.34
CA GLY A 31 -4.10 8.07 10.09
C GLY A 31 -5.14 8.89 9.32
N GLY A 32 -5.60 8.45 8.14
CA GLY A 32 -6.50 9.22 7.28
C GLY A 32 -5.82 10.35 6.48
N HIS A 33 -4.63 10.81 6.87
CA HIS A 33 -3.95 11.97 6.29
C HIS A 33 -2.73 11.63 5.42
N GLU A 34 -2.26 10.39 5.46
CA GLU A 34 -1.02 9.99 4.80
C GLU A 34 -1.20 8.69 4.02
N TYR A 35 -0.73 8.66 2.77
CA TYR A 35 -0.50 7.42 2.03
C TYR A 35 1.00 7.19 1.87
N ILE A 36 1.44 5.96 2.14
CA ILE A 36 2.79 5.48 1.79
C ILE A 36 2.67 4.55 0.59
N VAL A 37 3.38 4.84 -0.49
CA VAL A 37 3.34 4.11 -1.75
C VAL A 37 4.72 3.61 -2.16
N ASN A 38 4.78 2.48 -2.86
CA ASN A 38 6.03 1.99 -3.43
C ASN A 38 6.30 2.58 -4.83
N SER A 39 7.48 2.30 -5.38
CA SER A 39 7.87 2.74 -6.72
C SER A 39 6.92 2.24 -7.83
N ALA A 40 6.40 1.01 -7.73
CA ALA A 40 5.42 0.49 -8.67
C ALA A 40 4.10 1.28 -8.66
N ALA A 41 3.68 1.77 -7.49
CA ALA A 41 2.54 2.66 -7.35
C ALA A 41 2.82 4.05 -7.94
N LEU A 42 3.96 4.66 -7.63
CA LEU A 42 4.36 5.93 -8.23
C LEU A 42 4.34 5.85 -9.77
N ALA A 43 4.89 4.78 -10.33
CA ALA A 43 4.86 4.52 -11.77
C ALA A 43 3.43 4.35 -12.32
N LYS A 44 2.59 3.55 -11.64
CA LYS A 44 1.19 3.34 -12.05
C LYS A 44 0.39 4.64 -12.16
N TRP A 45 0.59 5.57 -11.22
CA TRP A 45 -0.11 6.86 -11.21
C TRP A 45 0.68 8.00 -11.85
N SER A 46 1.79 7.70 -12.54
CA SER A 46 2.65 8.70 -13.19
C SER A 46 3.10 9.83 -12.26
N ILE A 47 3.31 9.50 -10.98
CA ILE A 47 3.84 10.43 -9.98
C ILE A 47 5.37 10.41 -10.12
N THR A 48 5.92 11.54 -10.55
CA THR A 48 7.34 11.71 -10.84
C THR A 48 7.92 12.87 -10.05
N LYS A 49 9.25 13.06 -10.14
CA LYS A 49 9.89 14.22 -9.55
C LYS A 49 9.36 15.55 -10.10
N ALA A 50 8.80 15.56 -11.31
CA ALA A 50 8.23 16.76 -11.91
C ALA A 50 6.76 16.98 -11.53
N THR A 51 6.10 16.00 -10.88
CA THR A 51 4.70 16.15 -10.47
C THR A 51 4.60 17.25 -9.42
N PRO A 52 3.86 18.34 -9.69
CA PRO A 52 3.65 19.38 -8.71
C PRO A 52 2.71 18.86 -7.61
N PRO A 53 2.95 19.21 -6.34
CA PRO A 53 2.01 18.90 -5.28
C PRO A 53 0.70 19.70 -5.49
N PRO A 54 -0.47 19.10 -5.28
CA PRO A 54 -1.73 19.84 -5.29
C PRO A 54 -1.79 20.83 -4.12
N ALA A 55 -2.63 21.86 -4.24
CA ALA A 55 -2.87 22.81 -3.15
C ALA A 55 -3.32 22.08 -1.88
N GLY A 56 -2.68 22.40 -0.74
CA GLY A 56 -2.95 21.73 0.54
C GLY A 56 -2.46 20.28 0.62
N GLY A 57 -1.56 19.85 -0.27
CA GLY A 57 -0.96 18.53 -0.25
C GLY A 57 0.56 18.58 -0.39
N ARG A 58 1.21 17.47 -0.07
CA ARG A 58 2.67 17.33 -0.23
C ARG A 58 3.03 15.98 -0.81
N ILE A 59 3.93 16.00 -1.78
CA ILE A 59 4.65 14.82 -2.28
C ILE A 59 6.06 14.92 -1.69
N THR A 60 6.39 14.06 -0.74
CA THR A 60 7.66 14.15 -0.03
C THR A 60 8.79 13.45 -0.78
N ARG A 61 10.02 13.83 -0.40
CA ARG A 61 11.26 13.45 -1.08
C ARG A 61 12.32 13.16 -0.05
N TYR A 62 13.28 12.33 -0.44
CA TYR A 62 14.53 12.19 0.27
C TYR A 62 15.42 13.43 0.05
N ALA A 63 16.51 13.51 0.80
CA ALA A 63 17.48 14.61 0.72
C ALA A 63 18.15 14.72 -0.67
N ASP A 64 18.22 13.63 -1.42
CA ASP A 64 18.73 13.58 -2.81
C ASP A 64 17.71 14.02 -3.87
N GLY A 65 16.47 14.35 -3.46
CA GLY A 65 15.39 14.77 -4.33
C GLY A 65 14.59 13.63 -4.97
N GLU A 66 14.92 12.36 -4.68
CA GLU A 66 14.10 11.20 -5.04
C GLU A 66 12.77 11.20 -4.30
N LEU A 67 11.73 10.67 -4.96
CA LEU A 67 10.43 10.47 -4.30
C LEU A 67 10.56 9.38 -3.25
N ASN A 68 10.13 9.68 -2.02
CA ASN A 68 10.15 8.70 -0.92
C ASN A 68 8.86 7.86 -0.82
N GLY A 69 7.85 8.18 -1.65
CA GLY A 69 6.57 7.51 -1.69
C GLY A 69 5.55 7.97 -0.65
N GLU A 70 5.81 9.03 0.10
CA GLU A 70 4.83 9.58 1.05
C GLU A 70 4.02 10.72 0.40
N LEU A 71 2.69 10.57 0.48
CA LEU A 71 1.70 11.52 -0.03
C LEU A 71 0.82 11.98 1.12
N VAL A 72 0.85 13.29 1.38
CA VAL A 72 0.17 13.91 2.52
C VAL A 72 -1.03 14.74 2.07
N ASP A 73 -2.11 14.66 2.83
CA ASP A 73 -3.35 15.41 2.66
C ASP A 73 -3.90 15.36 1.21
N ALA A 74 -3.94 16.49 0.50
CA ALA A 74 -4.51 16.56 -0.85
C ALA A 74 -3.71 15.73 -1.86
N ALA A 75 -2.42 15.45 -1.62
CA ALA A 75 -1.60 14.64 -2.53
C ALA A 75 -2.08 13.18 -2.62
N LYS A 76 -2.85 12.71 -1.64
CA LYS A 76 -3.50 11.39 -1.67
C LYS A 76 -4.49 11.25 -2.83
N SER A 77 -5.05 12.36 -3.32
CA SER A 77 -5.98 12.35 -4.46
C SER A 77 -5.32 11.92 -5.78
N LEU A 78 -3.99 11.96 -5.86
CA LEU A 78 -3.22 11.46 -7.00
C LEU A 78 -3.29 9.92 -7.12
N VAL A 79 -3.74 9.24 -6.05
CA VAL A 79 -3.82 7.79 -5.96
C VAL A 79 -5.27 7.36 -5.77
N THR A 80 -5.80 6.63 -6.73
CA THR A 80 -7.13 6.04 -6.63
C THR A 80 -7.06 4.66 -5.95
N LEU A 81 -7.69 4.52 -4.80
CA LEU A 81 -7.86 3.23 -4.14
C LEU A 81 -9.01 2.45 -4.79
N PRO A 82 -8.92 1.10 -4.88
CA PRO A 82 -10.06 0.29 -5.27
C PRO A 82 -11.23 0.54 -4.31
N ALA A 83 -12.46 0.48 -4.84
CA ALA A 83 -13.66 0.61 -4.03
C ALA A 83 -13.60 -0.41 -2.87
N GLY A 84 -13.52 0.10 -1.65
CA GLY A 84 -13.48 -0.76 -0.47
C GLY A 84 -14.81 -1.47 -0.29
N LYS A 85 -14.80 -2.70 0.23
CA LYS A 85 -15.98 -3.20 0.95
C LYS A 85 -16.28 -2.20 2.09
N PRO A 86 -17.55 -1.83 2.33
CA PRO A 86 -17.89 -0.92 3.41
C PRO A 86 -17.23 -1.41 4.70
N ARG A 87 -16.48 -0.52 5.37
CA ARG A 87 -15.97 -0.83 6.71
C ARG A 87 -17.19 -0.87 7.61
N THR A 88 -17.58 -2.03 8.09
CA THR A 88 -18.55 -2.14 9.19
C THR A 88 -17.99 -1.33 10.37
N LEU A 89 -18.72 -0.28 10.73
CA LEU A 89 -18.39 0.69 11.78
C LEU A 89 -18.58 0.08 13.18
N GLU A 90 -17.88 -1.01 13.50
CA GLU A 90 -17.73 -1.48 14.88
C GLU A 90 -16.46 -0.88 15.48
N ARG A 91 -16.49 0.43 15.71
CA ARG A 91 -15.53 1.11 16.60
C ARG A 91 -16.16 2.37 17.18
N ARG A 92 -16.98 2.16 18.22
CA ARG A 92 -17.28 3.20 19.22
C ARG A 92 -15.97 3.56 19.93
N ALA A 93 -15.29 4.60 19.44
CA ALA A 93 -14.36 5.34 20.27
C ALA A 93 -15.18 6.39 21.03
N VAL A 94 -15.57 6.05 22.26
CA VAL A 94 -16.03 7.06 23.23
C VAL A 94 -14.79 7.85 23.62
N PHE A 95 -14.73 9.12 23.21
CA PHE A 95 -13.74 10.07 23.72
C PHE A 95 -14.50 11.09 24.57
N THR A 96 -14.74 10.73 25.83
CA THR A 96 -15.09 11.72 26.86
C THR A 96 -13.81 12.00 27.62
N ALA A 97 -13.04 12.99 27.16
CA ALA A 97 -11.98 13.56 27.96
C ALA A 97 -12.62 14.34 29.11
N LEU A 98 -12.25 13.97 30.32
CA LEU A 98 -12.49 14.71 31.54
C LEU A 98 -11.69 16.03 31.53
N GLY A 99 -12.34 17.10 31.97
CA GLY A 99 -11.71 18.22 32.71
C GLY A 99 -11.51 19.52 31.93
N ASP A 100 -12.28 20.57 32.25
CA ASP A 100 -11.75 21.74 32.95
C ASP A 100 -12.86 22.76 33.33
N LEU A 101 -12.84 23.14 34.62
CA LEU A 101 -13.65 24.09 35.43
C LEU A 101 -15.06 23.68 35.90
#